data_AF-A0A7Y2CT24-F1
#
_entry.id   AF-A0A7Y2CT24-F1
#
_cell.length_a   1.000
_cell.length_b   1.000
_cell.length_c   1.000
_cell.angle_alpha   90.00
_cell.angle_beta   90.00
_cell.angle_gamma   90.00
#
_symmetry.space_group_name_H-M   'P 1'
#
loop_
_entity.id
_entity.type
_entity.pdbx_description
1 polymer ?
#
loop_
_entity_poly.entity_id
_entity_poly.type
_entity_poly.pdbx_seq_one_letter_code
_entity_poly.pdbx_strand_id
1 'polypeptide(L)'
;MDTMLVPVAAISMLIVPVACFVWKFNDVRSGLVSRIGGIGRYAAWSATPLLAYVAILFSFVGAEELFNVSLVSEGYARSVVVLGGGGLVILAVGTVVFSILVMSSGNKDT
;
A
#
# COMPACT_ATOMS: atom_id res chain seq x y z
N MET A 1 14.68 3.10 -17.53
CA MET A 1 13.30 3.19 -16.98
C MET A 1 13.28 2.95 -15.48
N ASP A 2 14.15 2.09 -14.97
CA ASP A 2 14.25 1.67 -13.57
C ASP A 2 14.48 2.83 -12.59
N THR A 3 15.19 3.87 -13.02
CA THR A 3 15.56 5.03 -12.19
C THR A 3 14.37 5.89 -11.76
N MET A 4 13.23 5.84 -12.46
CA MET A 4 12.03 6.58 -12.08
C MET A 4 10.98 5.72 -11.38
N LEU A 5 10.95 4.40 -11.65
CA LEU A 5 9.97 3.50 -11.06
C LEU A 5 10.13 3.34 -9.55
N VAL A 6 11.37 3.18 -9.07
CA VAL A 6 11.69 3.02 -7.65
C VAL A 6 11.24 4.23 -6.80
N PRO A 7 11.63 5.48 -7.14
CA PRO A 7 11.19 6.64 -6.36
C PRO A 7 9.68 6.89 -6.45
N VAL A 8 9.06 6.67 -7.61
CA VAL A 8 7.59 6.80 -7.74
C VAL A 8 6.87 5.75 -6.89
N ALA A 9 7.33 4.50 -6.91
CA ALA A 9 6.79 3.44 -6.06
C ALA A 9 6.93 3.81 -4.58
N ALA A 10 8.12 4.23 -4.14
CA ALA A 10 8.36 4.65 -2.75
C ALA A 10 7.45 5.79 -2.29
N ILE A 11 7.30 6.83 -3.12
CA ILE A 11 6.41 7.96 -2.82
C ILE A 11 4.95 7.51 -2.77
N SER A 12 4.51 6.68 -3.73
CA SER A 12 3.13 6.19 -3.77
C SER A 12 2.79 5.30 -2.57
N MET A 13 3.73 4.47 -2.11
CA MET A 13 3.60 3.63 -0.91
C MET A 13 3.49 4.45 0.39
N LEU A 14 3.84 5.73 0.37
CA LEU A 14 3.65 6.65 1.51
C LEU A 14 2.37 7.49 1.36
N ILE A 15 2.18 8.13 0.20
CA ILE A 15 1.08 9.08 0.00
C ILE A 15 -0.27 8.37 -0.04
N VAL A 16 -0.38 7.24 -0.74
CA VAL A 16 -1.67 6.56 -0.93
C VAL A 16 -2.24 6.05 0.39
N PRO A 17 -1.47 5.36 1.27
CA PRO A 17 -1.99 4.98 2.58
C PRO A 17 -2.40 6.17 3.44
N VAL A 18 -1.66 7.27 3.42
CA VAL A 18 -2.00 8.49 4.20
C VAL A 18 -3.30 9.11 3.68
N ALA A 19 -3.45 9.27 2.37
CA ALA A 19 -4.68 9.79 1.77
C ALA A 19 -5.89 8.88 2.08
N CYS A 20 -5.71 7.56 1.94
CA CYS A 20 -6.75 6.58 2.28
C CYS A 20 -7.13 6.65 3.75
N PHE A 21 -6.14 6.85 4.64
CA PHE A 21 -6.37 7.00 6.07
C PHE A 21 -7.32 8.16 6.34
N VAL A 22 -7.01 9.35 5.84
CA VAL A 22 -7.79 10.57 6.08
C VAL A 22 -9.21 10.42 5.53
N TRP A 23 -9.35 9.93 4.29
CA TRP A 23 -10.66 9.78 3.65
C TRP A 23 -11.52 8.74 4.38
N LYS A 24 -10.98 7.54 4.63
CA LYS A 24 -11.77 6.47 5.25
C LYS A 24 -12.07 6.74 6.72
N PHE A 25 -11.19 7.45 7.42
CA PHE A 25 -11.46 7.88 8.79
C PHE A 25 -12.64 8.86 8.84
N ASN A 26 -12.68 9.81 7.90
CA ASN A 26 -13.80 10.75 7.77
C ASN A 26 -15.10 10.05 7.36
N ASP A 27 -15.06 9.07 6.45
CA ASP A 27 -16.22 8.25 6.05
C ASP A 27 -16.80 7.50 7.26
N VAL A 28 -15.94 6.92 8.10
CA VAL A 28 -16.39 6.19 9.29
C VAL A 28 -16.93 7.15 10.35
N ARG A 29 -16.26 8.30 10.57
CA ARG A 29 -16.67 9.30 11.56
C ARG A 29 -18.00 9.97 11.19
N SER A 30 -18.27 10.16 9.91
CA SER A 30 -19.54 10.70 9.40
C SER A 30 -20.66 9.66 9.35
N GLY A 31 -20.38 8.39 9.66
CA GLY A 31 -21.36 7.31 9.62
C GLY A 31 -21.69 6.80 8.22
N LEU A 32 -21.00 7.28 7.17
CA LEU A 32 -21.19 6.82 5.78
C LEU A 32 -20.78 5.35 5.58
N VAL A 33 -19.85 4.87 6.40
CA VAL A 33 -19.34 3.49 6.34
C VAL A 33 -19.25 2.92 7.75
N SER A 34 -19.63 1.65 7.92
CA SER A 34 -19.43 0.94 9.19
C SER A 34 -17.94 0.85 9.54
N ARG A 35 -17.61 0.75 10.83
CA ARG A 35 -16.20 0.67 11.30
C ARG A 35 -15.43 -0.47 10.62
N ILE A 36 -16.03 -1.66 10.58
CA ILE A 36 -15.45 -2.85 9.94
C ILE A 36 -15.29 -2.63 8.43
N GLY A 37 -16.31 -2.04 7.78
CA GLY A 37 -16.24 -1.70 6.37
C GLY A 37 -15.15 -0.67 6.05
N GLY A 38 -14.95 0.31 6.94
CA GLY A 38 -13.90 1.31 6.84
C GLY A 38 -12.50 0.71 6.96
N ILE A 39 -12.29 -0.18 7.93
CA ILE A 39 -11.01 -0.89 8.12
C ILE A 39 -10.69 -1.73 6.88
N GLY A 40 -11.65 -2.53 6.41
CA GLY A 40 -11.46 -3.37 5.22
C GLY A 40 -11.16 -2.55 3.97
N ARG A 41 -11.88 -1.44 3.75
CA ARG A 41 -11.63 -0.52 2.64
C ARG A 41 -10.27 0.17 2.77
N TYR A 42 -9.88 0.61 3.96
CA TYR A 42 -8.57 1.20 4.17
C TYR A 42 -7.46 0.20 3.80
N ALA A 43 -7.51 -1.02 4.34
CA ALA A 43 -6.51 -2.05 4.08
C ALA A 43 -6.42 -2.41 2.59
N ALA A 44 -7.56 -2.59 1.91
CA ALA A 44 -7.59 -2.91 0.49
C ALA A 44 -6.99 -1.79 -0.37
N TRP A 45 -7.37 -0.53 -0.10
CA TRP A 45 -6.92 0.60 -0.91
C TRP A 45 -5.46 0.98 -0.64
N SER A 46 -5.02 0.89 0.61
CA SER A 46 -3.61 1.12 0.98
C SER A 46 -2.66 0.03 0.47
N ALA A 47 -3.16 -1.17 0.19
CA ALA A 47 -2.38 -2.24 -0.44
C ALA A 47 -2.17 -2.04 -1.96
N THR A 48 -2.99 -1.23 -2.64
CA THR A 48 -2.92 -0.99 -4.09
C THR A 48 -1.51 -0.66 -4.62
N PRO A 49 -0.77 0.33 -4.07
CA PRO A 49 0.58 0.65 -4.57
C PRO A 49 1.56 -0.52 -4.42
N LEU A 50 1.44 -1.29 -3.34
CA LEU A 50 2.25 -2.48 -3.10
C LEU A 50 1.95 -3.57 -4.14
N LEU A 51 0.67 -3.87 -4.34
CA LEU A 51 0.23 -4.87 -5.34
C LEU A 51 0.62 -4.46 -6.76
N ALA A 52 0.48 -3.18 -7.10
CA ALA A 52 0.88 -2.65 -8.40
C ALA A 52 2.39 -2.81 -8.63
N TYR A 53 3.21 -2.49 -7.62
CA TYR A 53 4.66 -2.65 -7.70
C TYR A 53 5.07 -4.12 -7.90
N VAL A 54 4.44 -5.04 -7.15
CA VAL A 54 4.67 -6.48 -7.31
C VAL A 54 4.24 -6.99 -8.69
N ALA A 55 3.09 -6.53 -9.20
CA ALA A 55 2.61 -6.91 -10.53
C ALA A 55 3.52 -6.41 -11.66
N ILE A 56 4.04 -5.19 -11.55
CA ILE A 56 5.02 -4.64 -12.49
C ILE A 56 6.29 -5.49 -12.51
N LEU A 57 6.78 -5.89 -11.34
CA LEU A 57 7.95 -6.77 -11.26
C LEU A 57 7.71 -8.12 -11.93
N PHE A 58 6.60 -8.80 -11.63
CA PHE A 58 6.28 -10.07 -12.29
C PHE A 58 6.16 -9.91 -13.80
N SER A 59 5.66 -8.76 -14.27
CA SER A 59 5.58 -8.46 -15.70
C SER A 59 6.97 -8.31 -16.34
N PHE A 60 7.92 -7.67 -15.64
CA PHE A 60 9.31 -7.57 -16.12
C PHE A 60 10.00 -8.93 -16.13
N VAL A 61 9.90 -9.71 -15.05
CA VAL A 61 10.47 -11.06 -14.98
C VAL A 61 9.90 -11.96 -16.09
N GLY A 62 8.58 -11.93 -16.29
CA GLY A 62 7.95 -12.69 -17.38
C GLY A 62 8.40 -12.24 -18.77
N ALA A 63 8.67 -10.94 -18.97
CA ALA A 63 9.23 -10.43 -20.22
C ALA A 63 10.69 -10.88 -20.43
N GLU A 64 11.51 -10.95 -19.38
CA GLU A 64 12.87 -11.48 -19.47
C GLU A 64 12.88 -12.93 -19.96
N GLU A 65 12.02 -13.77 -19.38
CA GLU A 65 11.89 -15.18 -19.75
C GLU A 65 11.41 -15.35 -21.21
N LEU A 66 10.46 -14.52 -21.65
CA LEU A 66 9.90 -14.59 -23.00
C LEU A 66 10.87 -14.09 -24.09
N PHE A 67 11.65 -13.06 -23.81
CA PHE A 67 12.49 -12.40 -24.81
C PHE A 67 14.00 -12.70 -24.67
N ASN A 68 14.41 -13.49 -23.67
CA ASN A 68 15.83 -13.78 -23.37
C ASN A 68 16.69 -12.51 -23.23
N VAL A 69 16.12 -11.47 -22.63
CA VAL A 69 16.79 -10.18 -22.37
C VAL A 69 16.84 -9.90 -20.88
N SER A 70 17.91 -9.27 -20.41
CA SER A 70 18.00 -8.80 -19.02
C SER A 70 17.42 -7.39 -18.91
N LEU A 71 16.24 -7.29 -18.30
CA LEU A 71 15.49 -6.06 -18.02
C LEU A 71 15.55 -5.69 -16.53
N VAL A 72 15.75 -6.66 -15.64
CA VAL A 72 15.81 -6.51 -14.19
C VAL A 72 17.27 -6.42 -13.76
N SER A 73 17.71 -5.20 -13.42
CA SER A 73 19.02 -5.00 -12.82
C SER A 73 19.06 -5.49 -11.36
N GLU A 74 20.25 -5.88 -10.87
CA GLU A 74 20.43 -6.30 -9.48
C GLU A 74 20.00 -5.21 -8.48
N GLY A 75 20.23 -3.93 -8.83
CA GLY A 75 19.77 -2.79 -8.05
C GLY A 75 18.24 -2.70 -7.96
N TYR A 76 17.53 -3.01 -9.05
CA TYR A 76 16.07 -3.10 -9.05
C TYR A 76 15.60 -4.26 -8.17
N ALA A 77 16.20 -5.46 -8.30
CA ALA A 77 15.86 -6.62 -7.46
C ALA A 77 16.04 -6.36 -5.96
N ARG A 78 17.11 -5.66 -5.55
CA ARG A 78 17.31 -5.26 -4.13
C ARG A 78 16.26 -4.25 -3.65
N SER A 79 15.84 -3.32 -4.51
CA SER A 79 14.80 -2.34 -4.17
C SER A 79 13.46 -3.00 -3.84
N VAL A 80 13.21 -4.20 -4.37
CA VAL A 80 11.96 -4.95 -4.17
C VAL A 80 11.84 -5.46 -2.75
N VAL A 81 12.94 -5.95 -2.18
CA VAL A 81 12.96 -6.40 -0.79
C VAL A 81 12.69 -5.21 0.14
N VAL A 82 13.32 -4.07 -0.14
CA VAL A 82 13.19 -2.86 0.69
C VAL A 82 11.80 -2.24 0.56
N LEU A 83 11.31 -2.03 -0.66
CA LEU A 83 10.01 -1.40 -0.91
C LEU A 83 8.84 -2.36 -0.65
N GLY A 84 8.97 -3.62 -1.06
CA GLY A 84 7.97 -4.65 -0.79
C GLY A 84 7.83 -4.92 0.71
N GLY A 85 8.96 -5.15 1.40
CA GLY A 85 8.99 -5.34 2.85
C GLY A 85 8.53 -4.09 3.61
N GLY A 86 9.07 -2.93 3.27
CA GLY A 86 8.67 -1.65 3.88
C GLY A 86 7.19 -1.33 3.67
N GLY A 87 6.68 -1.55 2.45
CA GLY A 87 5.27 -1.38 2.12
C GLY A 87 4.34 -2.30 2.91
N LEU A 88 4.74 -3.57 3.13
CA LEU A 88 3.99 -4.48 4.01
C LEU A 88 3.96 -4.01 5.47
N VAL A 89 5.08 -3.47 5.98
CA VAL A 89 5.14 -2.92 7.34
C VAL A 89 4.25 -1.69 7.46
N ILE A 90 4.30 -0.77 6.50
CA ILE A 90 3.44 0.42 6.46
C ILE A 90 1.97 0.01 6.42
N LEU A 91 1.62 -0.98 5.61
CA LEU A 91 0.26 -1.52 5.51
C LEU A 91 -0.21 -2.10 6.85
N ALA A 92 0.60 -2.95 7.47
CA ALA A 92 0.27 -3.62 8.71
C ALA A 92 0.11 -2.61 9.87
N VAL A 93 1.12 -1.77 10.07
CA VAL A 93 1.10 -0.73 11.11
C VAL A 93 -0.02 0.27 10.86
N GLY A 94 -0.19 0.74 9.63
CA GLY A 94 -1.26 1.66 9.25
C GLY A 94 -2.64 1.09 9.51
N THR A 95 -2.86 -0.20 9.20
CA THR A 95 -4.16 -0.87 9.43
C THR A 95 -4.44 -1.04 10.91
N VAL A 96 -3.44 -1.40 11.72
CA VAL A 96 -3.55 -1.50 13.18
C VAL A 96 -3.88 -0.14 13.78
N VAL A 97 -3.12 0.90 13.43
CA VAL A 97 -3.35 2.27 13.92
C VAL A 97 -4.73 2.77 13.53
N PHE A 98 -5.15 2.58 12.28
CA PHE A 98 -6.48 2.97 11.80
C PHE A 98 -7.58 2.24 12.59
N SER A 99 -7.42 0.93 12.82
CA SER A 99 -8.38 0.12 13.57
C SER A 99 -8.53 0.61 15.01
N ILE A 100 -7.43 0.89 15.71
CA ILE A 100 -7.44 1.43 17.08
C ILE A 100 -8.17 2.77 17.12
N LEU A 101 -7.90 3.66 16.17
CA LEU A 101 -8.49 4.99 16.14
C LEU A 101 -9.98 4.96 15.83
N VAL A 102 -10.40 4.13 14.88
CA VAL A 102 -11.81 3.92 14.55
C VAL A 102 -12.57 3.23 15.69
N MET A 103 -11.95 2.30 16.41
CA MET A 103 -12.58 1.64 17.55
C MET A 103 -12.69 2.56 18.77
N SER A 104 -11.66 3.37 19.04
CA SER A 104 -11.63 4.31 20.16
C SER A 104 -12.49 5.55 19.95
N SER A 105 -12.77 5.95 18.71
CA SER A 105 -13.69 7.06 18.43
C SER A 105 -15.14 6.78 18.81
N GLY A 106 -15.45 5.55 19.24
CA GLY A 106 -16.78 5.07 19.57
C GLY A 106 -17.20 5.10 21.04
N ASN A 107 -16.35 5.62 21.95
CA ASN A 107 -16.58 5.53 23.40
C ASN A 107 -17.01 6.86 24.05
N LYS A 108 -17.70 7.74 23.31
CA LYS A 108 -18.14 9.04 23.83
C LYS A 108 -19.63 9.14 24.21
N ASP A 109 -20.40 8.07 24.04
CA ASP A 109 -21.85 8.08 24.25
C ASP A 109 -22.36 6.95 25.16
N THR A 110 -21.65 6.66 26.26
CA THR A 110 -22.21 5.95 27.42
C THR A 110 -21.95 6.74 28.68
#